data_AF-A0A7L5YDV0-F1
#
_entry.id   AF-A0A7L5YDV0-F1
#
_cell.length_a   1.000
_cell.length_b   1.000
_cell.length_c   1.000
_cell.angle_alpha   90.00
_cell.angle_beta   90.00
_cell.angle_gamma   90.00
#
_symmetry.space_group_name_H-M   'P 1'
#
loop_
_entity.id
_entity.type
_entity.pdbx_description
1 polymer ?
#
loop_
_entity_poly.entity_id
_entity_poly.type
_entity_poly.pdbx_seq_one_letter_code
_entity_poly.pdbx_strand_id
1 'polypeptide(L)'
;MLIRDIQAKHEDGQYRVQAEVAFETRPRQETIFFSVPSEQADWIRPEPNAFMVGTAIAAMWNGENTLAIEGTVDPQLRTRLTIAMRLLTSWHKARCVQSISWRQQRRALPDIPRSTTALFLSGGVDSLSALYWNASQYQKGDPRRVSVAFFVHGLDVGDPNKPNRLDVWSLGIQTLSTLCQELEVELVTIKVPLEIRVGKLTSY
;
A
#
# COMPACT_ATOMS: atom_id res chain seq x y z
N MET A 1 14.09 12.50 -2.02
CA MET A 1 12.63 12.55 -1.79
C MET A 1 12.35 12.63 -0.31
N LEU A 2 11.56 13.61 0.12
CA LEU A 2 11.14 13.80 1.51
C LEU A 2 9.64 13.57 1.65
N ILE A 3 9.25 12.75 2.61
CA ILE A 3 7.87 12.46 3.01
C ILE A 3 7.62 13.09 4.37
N ARG A 4 6.58 13.91 4.46
CA ARG A 4 6.26 14.69 5.66
C ARG A 4 4.76 14.92 5.80
N ASP A 5 4.36 15.53 6.92
CA ASP A 5 2.97 15.87 7.22
C ASP A 5 2.01 14.67 7.05
N ILE A 6 2.40 13.53 7.64
CA ILE A 6 1.58 12.31 7.60
C ILE A 6 0.40 12.48 8.54
N GLN A 7 -0.80 12.49 7.97
CA GLN A 7 -2.04 12.77 8.71
C GLN A 7 -3.21 11.96 8.15
N ALA A 8 -4.27 11.84 8.95
CA ALA A 8 -5.52 11.23 8.55
C ALA A 8 -6.68 12.24 8.60
N LYS A 9 -7.63 12.10 7.68
CA LYS A 9 -8.81 12.97 7.56
C LYS A 9 -10.04 12.14 7.18
N HIS A 10 -11.20 12.51 7.73
CA HIS A 10 -12.49 12.07 7.22
C HIS A 10 -13.02 13.12 6.23
N GLU A 11 -13.29 12.71 5.01
CA GLU A 11 -13.79 13.58 3.94
C GLU A 11 -14.66 12.76 2.98
N ASP A 12 -15.84 13.29 2.61
CA ASP A 12 -16.75 12.66 1.62
C ASP A 12 -17.07 11.18 1.89
N GLY A 13 -17.26 10.81 3.16
CA GLY A 13 -17.54 9.41 3.55
C GLY A 13 -16.34 8.47 3.40
N GLN A 14 -15.12 9.01 3.25
CA GLN A 14 -13.88 8.25 3.21
C GLN A 14 -12.98 8.64 4.40
N TYR A 15 -12.26 7.65 4.92
CA TYR A 15 -11.10 7.87 5.78
C TYR A 15 -9.85 7.84 4.92
N ARG A 16 -9.18 8.99 4.81
CA ARG A 16 -7.98 9.17 4.00
C ARG A 16 -6.77 9.33 4.90
N VAL A 17 -5.71 8.58 4.60
CA VAL A 17 -4.38 8.77 5.17
C VAL A 17 -3.47 9.34 4.08
N GLN A 18 -2.87 10.50 4.34
CA GLN A 18 -2.12 11.26 3.35
C GLN A 18 -0.76 11.74 3.86
N ALA A 19 0.13 12.06 2.94
CA ALA A 19 1.43 12.66 3.20
C ALA A 19 1.84 13.61 2.06
N GLU A 20 2.65 14.61 2.37
CA GLU A 20 3.32 15.44 1.36
C GLU A 20 4.62 14.78 0.92
N VAL A 21 4.89 14.83 -0.38
CA VAL A 21 6.14 14.37 -1.01
C VAL A 21 6.82 15.54 -1.68
N ALA A 22 8.07 15.81 -1.31
CA ALA A 22 8.95 16.74 -2.00
C ALA A 22 10.09 15.98 -2.69
N PHE A 23 10.35 16.27 -3.95
CA PHE A 23 11.43 15.65 -4.73
C PHE A 23 12.74 16.43 -4.56
N GLU A 24 13.89 15.75 -4.57
CA GLU A 24 15.21 16.40 -4.56
C GLU A 24 15.55 16.99 -5.92
N THR A 25 15.16 16.27 -6.97
CA THR A 25 15.59 16.55 -8.34
C THR A 25 14.71 17.56 -9.06
N ARG A 26 13.54 17.89 -8.50
CA ARG A 26 12.57 18.81 -9.10
C ARG A 26 11.81 19.60 -8.03
N PRO A 27 11.48 20.88 -8.27
CA PRO A 27 10.72 21.72 -7.36
C PRO A 27 9.22 21.40 -7.43
N ARG A 28 8.87 20.13 -7.30
CA ARG A 28 7.48 19.65 -7.30
C ARG A 28 7.14 19.09 -5.93
N GLN A 29 5.95 19.43 -5.45
CA GLN A 29 5.34 18.83 -4.28
C GLN A 29 4.07 18.10 -4.71
N GLU A 30 3.85 16.93 -4.15
CA GLU A 30 2.69 16.10 -4.45
C GLU A 30 2.12 15.56 -3.14
N THR A 31 0.79 15.51 -3.04
CA THR A 31 0.12 14.81 -1.94
C THR A 31 -0.17 13.39 -2.39
N ILE A 32 0.35 12.43 -1.64
CA ILE A 32 0.04 11.01 -1.84
C ILE A 32 -0.88 10.54 -0.73
N PHE A 33 -1.78 9.63 -1.06
CA PHE A 33 -2.71 9.10 -0.08
C PHE A 33 -3.18 7.70 -0.43
N PHE A 34 -3.75 7.06 0.57
CA PHE A 34 -4.62 5.91 0.40
C PHE A 34 -5.87 6.13 1.27
N SER A 35 -7.01 5.61 0.82
CA SER A 35 -8.28 5.82 1.51
C SER A 35 -9.13 4.57 1.53
N VAL A 36 -9.92 4.45 2.59
CA VAL A 36 -10.98 3.44 2.75
C VAL A 36 -12.30 4.16 2.99
N PRO A 37 -13.45 3.49 2.80
CA PRO A 37 -14.72 3.97 3.33
C PRO A 37 -14.62 4.30 4.83
N SER A 38 -15.29 5.35 5.29
CA SER A 38 -15.18 5.82 6.69
C SER A 38 -15.55 4.74 7.72
N GLU A 39 -16.47 3.85 7.38
CA GLU A 39 -16.86 2.70 8.20
C GLU A 39 -15.75 1.65 8.35
N GLN A 40 -14.72 1.69 7.51
CA GLN A 40 -13.55 0.80 7.52
C GLN A 40 -12.28 1.50 8.05
N ALA A 41 -12.41 2.68 8.67
CA ALA A 41 -11.28 3.51 9.10
C ALA A 41 -10.29 2.77 10.02
N ASP A 42 -10.79 1.86 10.88
CA ASP A 42 -9.97 1.11 11.83
C ASP A 42 -8.90 0.21 11.18
N TRP A 43 -9.02 -0.07 9.88
CA TRP A 43 -8.09 -0.91 9.14
C TRP A 43 -6.83 -0.18 8.67
N ILE A 44 -6.83 1.15 8.62
CA ILE A 44 -5.69 1.93 8.19
C ILE A 44 -5.37 3.04 9.19
N ARG A 45 -4.14 3.52 9.19
CA ARG A 45 -3.70 4.60 10.10
C ARG A 45 -2.57 5.41 9.47
N PRO A 46 -2.26 6.63 9.98
CA PRO A 46 -1.10 7.42 9.56
C PRO A 46 0.23 6.76 9.96
N GLU A 47 0.62 5.70 9.25
CA GLU A 47 1.81 4.89 9.49
C GLU A 47 2.94 5.27 8.52
N PRO A 48 4.07 5.86 9.00
CA PRO A 48 5.20 6.23 8.15
C PRO A 48 5.79 5.06 7.35
N ASN A 49 5.75 3.85 7.90
CA ASN A 49 6.25 2.66 7.21
C ASN A 49 5.45 2.35 5.93
N ALA A 50 4.15 2.65 5.88
CA ALA A 50 3.33 2.43 4.70
C ALA A 50 3.78 3.35 3.55
N PHE A 51 3.99 4.63 3.85
CA PHE A 51 4.51 5.60 2.87
C PHE A 51 5.95 5.28 2.45
N MET A 52 6.80 4.83 3.37
CA MET A 52 8.16 4.38 3.04
C MET A 52 8.17 3.31 1.96
N VAL A 53 7.36 2.26 2.15
CA VAL A 53 7.30 1.14 1.21
C VAL A 53 6.62 1.58 -0.09
N GLY A 54 5.49 2.28 -0.01
CA GLY A 54 4.71 2.70 -1.17
C GLY A 54 5.44 3.67 -2.11
N THR A 55 6.41 4.43 -1.61
CA THR A 55 7.16 5.42 -2.39
C THR A 55 8.56 4.97 -2.79
N ALA A 56 9.07 3.86 -2.27
CA ALA A 56 10.45 3.43 -2.53
C ALA A 56 10.74 3.24 -4.02
N ILE A 57 9.85 2.55 -4.74
CA ILE A 57 9.99 2.32 -6.18
C ILE A 57 9.84 3.64 -6.94
N ALA A 58 8.91 4.51 -6.53
CA ALA A 58 8.76 5.83 -7.12
C ALA A 58 10.01 6.72 -6.94
N ALA A 59 10.66 6.67 -5.77
CA ALA A 59 11.91 7.37 -5.51
C ALA A 59 13.04 6.85 -6.42
N MET A 60 13.14 5.52 -6.60
CA MET A 60 14.10 4.90 -7.54
C MET A 60 13.85 5.37 -8.98
N TRP A 61 12.61 5.35 -9.45
CA TRP A 61 12.27 5.78 -10.81
C TRP A 61 12.52 7.26 -11.06
N ASN A 62 12.29 8.12 -10.07
CA ASN A 62 12.59 9.54 -10.18
C ASN A 62 14.09 9.85 -9.95
N GLY A 63 14.93 8.83 -9.74
CA GLY A 63 16.37 8.98 -9.62
C GLY A 63 16.82 9.72 -8.35
N GLU A 64 16.01 9.65 -7.30
CA GLU A 64 16.24 10.30 -6.02
C GLU A 64 17.39 9.62 -5.27
N ASN A 65 18.26 10.40 -4.61
CA ASN A 65 19.41 9.83 -3.91
C ASN A 65 19.03 9.35 -2.51
N THR A 66 18.12 10.08 -1.85
CA THR A 66 17.68 9.77 -0.48
C THR A 66 16.16 9.62 -0.42
N LEU A 67 15.67 8.69 0.40
CA LEU A 67 14.28 8.63 0.84
C LEU A 67 14.22 9.05 2.30
N ALA A 68 13.83 10.30 2.56
CA ALA A 68 13.69 10.88 3.88
C ALA A 68 12.23 10.84 4.33
N ILE A 69 11.99 10.45 5.58
CA ILE A 69 10.62 10.26 6.11
C ILE A 69 10.51 10.87 7.51
N GLU A 70 9.50 11.72 7.70
CA GLU A 70 9.13 12.19 9.02
C GLU A 70 8.39 11.11 9.81
N GLY A 71 8.80 10.90 11.05
CA GLY A 71 8.26 9.87 11.92
C GLY A 71 9.17 8.66 12.06
N THR A 72 8.69 7.68 12.83
CA THR A 72 9.50 6.52 13.22
C THR A 72 9.28 5.36 12.27
N VAL A 73 10.36 4.97 11.58
CA VAL A 73 10.38 3.79 10.71
C VAL A 73 10.88 2.57 11.45
N ASP A 74 10.37 1.40 11.07
CA ASP A 74 10.84 0.12 11.59
C ASP A 74 12.25 -0.18 11.03
N PRO A 75 13.26 -0.41 11.89
CA PRO A 75 14.63 -0.66 11.43
C PRO A 75 14.78 -1.93 10.58
N GLN A 76 14.01 -2.99 10.87
CA GLN A 76 14.04 -4.23 10.10
C GLN A 76 13.40 -4.04 8.73
N LEU A 77 12.25 -3.36 8.67
CA LEU A 77 11.58 -3.06 7.42
C LEU A 77 12.47 -2.20 6.53
N ARG A 78 13.09 -1.15 7.07
CA ARG A 78 14.07 -0.32 6.36
C ARG A 78 15.21 -1.15 5.76
N THR A 79 15.76 -2.08 6.55
CA THR A 79 16.86 -2.94 6.11
C THR A 79 16.42 -3.85 4.96
N ARG A 80 15.27 -4.52 5.09
CA ARG A 80 14.71 -5.41 4.07
C ARG A 80 14.33 -4.66 2.80
N LEU A 81 13.75 -3.47 2.93
CA LEU A 81 13.42 -2.60 1.81
C LEU A 81 14.68 -2.16 1.06
N THR A 82 15.76 -1.81 1.77
CA THR A 82 17.05 -1.47 1.15
C THR A 82 17.61 -2.64 0.33
N ILE A 83 17.50 -3.88 0.84
CA ILE A 83 17.90 -5.08 0.10
C ILE A 83 17.04 -5.26 -1.14
N ALA A 84 15.72 -5.15 -1.02
CA ALA A 84 14.79 -5.27 -2.13
C ALA A 84 15.06 -4.22 -3.23
N MET A 85 15.30 -2.96 -2.87
CA MET A 85 15.66 -1.90 -3.83
C MET A 85 16.97 -2.21 -4.58
N ARG A 86 17.99 -2.71 -3.88
CA ARG A 86 19.26 -3.12 -4.52
C ARG A 86 19.06 -4.26 -5.52
N LEU A 87 18.22 -5.24 -5.17
CA LEU A 87 17.86 -6.34 -6.07
C LEU A 87 17.12 -5.81 -7.31
N LEU A 88 16.14 -4.93 -7.14
CA LEU A 88 15.41 -4.31 -8.25
C LEU A 88 16.33 -3.48 -9.17
N THR A 89 17.31 -2.76 -8.61
CA THR A 89 18.35 -2.07 -9.40
C THR A 89 19.14 -3.06 -10.26
N SER A 90 19.49 -4.23 -9.74
CA SER A 90 20.23 -5.25 -10.51
C SER A 90 19.41 -5.80 -11.68
N TRP A 91 18.09 -5.92 -11.53
CA TRP A 91 17.20 -6.45 -12.57
C TRP A 91 16.85 -5.42 -13.65
N HIS A 92 16.63 -4.16 -13.25
CA HIS A 92 16.07 -3.14 -14.14
C HIS A 92 17.08 -2.05 -14.54
N LYS A 93 18.36 -2.16 -14.14
CA LYS A 93 19.39 -1.12 -14.32
C LYS A 93 18.95 0.28 -13.84
N ALA A 94 17.98 0.33 -12.92
CA ALA A 94 17.43 1.55 -12.37
C ALA A 94 18.38 2.15 -11.31
N ARG A 95 18.33 3.46 -11.11
CA ARG A 95 19.07 4.09 -10.01
C ARG A 95 18.55 3.57 -8.67
N CYS A 96 19.48 3.21 -7.77
CA CYS A 96 19.14 2.82 -6.41
C CYS A 96 19.08 4.07 -5.55
N VAL A 97 18.03 4.19 -4.73
CA VAL A 97 18.04 5.10 -3.59
C VAL A 97 19.21 4.69 -2.69
N GLN A 98 20.13 5.61 -2.43
CA GLN A 98 21.38 5.33 -1.72
C GLN A 98 21.17 5.27 -0.21
N SER A 99 20.23 6.05 0.32
CA SER A 99 19.95 6.08 1.76
C SER A 99 18.47 6.26 2.07
N ILE A 100 18.02 5.62 3.15
CA ILE A 100 16.72 5.90 3.78
C ILE A 100 17.02 6.59 5.10
N SER A 101 16.55 7.84 5.25
CA SER A 101 16.73 8.64 6.47
C SER A 101 15.38 8.90 7.14
N TRP A 102 15.41 9.02 8.47
CA TRP A 102 14.20 9.28 9.26
C TRP A 102 14.55 10.09 10.51
N ARG A 103 13.54 10.73 11.10
CA ARG A 103 13.67 11.37 12.41
C ARG A 103 13.20 10.40 13.48
N GLN A 104 14.11 9.96 14.34
CA GLN A 104 13.77 9.09 15.45
C GLN A 104 12.85 9.85 16.42
N GLN A 105 11.60 9.41 16.51
CA GLN A 105 10.66 9.85 17.53
C GLN A 105 10.32 8.67 18.43
N ARG A 106 9.88 8.92 19.67
CA ARG A 106 9.33 7.84 20.50
C ARG A 106 8.02 7.40 19.86
N ARG A 107 7.97 6.14 19.44
CA ARG A 107 6.77 5.51 18.91
C ARG A 107 6.15 4.64 19.99
N ALA A 108 4.92 4.94 20.38
CA ALA A 108 4.10 3.97 21.09
C ALA A 108 3.87 2.78 20.15
N LEU A 109 4.08 1.55 20.63
CA LEU A 109 3.62 0.39 19.87
C LEU A 109 2.11 0.58 19.66
N PRO A 110 1.61 0.32 18.44
CA PRO A 110 0.19 0.43 18.21
C PRO A 110 -0.52 -0.53 19.13
N ASP A 111 -1.60 -0.06 19.75
CA ASP A 111 -2.57 -0.97 20.33
C ASP A 111 -3.18 -1.73 19.14
N ILE A 112 -2.87 -3.02 19.01
CA ILE A 112 -3.40 -3.87 17.95
C ILE A 112 -4.70 -4.42 18.51
N PRO A 113 -5.87 -3.84 18.15
CA PRO A 113 -7.11 -4.11 18.88
C PRO A 113 -7.58 -5.55 18.67
N ARG A 114 -7.15 -6.18 17.55
CA ARG A 114 -7.53 -7.52 17.13
C ARG A 114 -6.35 -8.21 16.44
N SER A 115 -5.99 -9.40 16.89
CA SER A 115 -5.14 -10.30 16.12
C SER A 115 -6.00 -10.95 15.04
N THR A 116 -5.80 -10.53 13.80
CA THR A 116 -6.58 -10.96 12.65
C THR A 116 -5.65 -11.47 11.56
N THR A 117 -6.01 -12.59 10.93
CA THR A 117 -5.37 -13.03 9.70
C THR A 117 -6.03 -12.33 8.51
N ALA A 118 -5.22 -11.61 7.74
CA ALA A 118 -5.66 -10.89 6.56
C ALA A 118 -4.89 -11.34 5.32
N LEU A 119 -5.49 -11.14 4.14
CA LEU A 119 -4.82 -11.32 2.85
C LEU A 119 -5.15 -10.19 1.87
N PHE A 120 -4.34 -10.04 0.84
CA PHE A 120 -4.67 -9.20 -0.31
C PHE A 120 -5.43 -10.03 -1.36
N LEU A 121 -6.63 -9.59 -1.72
CA LEU A 121 -7.54 -10.29 -2.62
C LEU A 121 -7.65 -9.48 -3.92
N SER A 122 -6.89 -9.87 -4.95
CA SER A 122 -6.90 -9.17 -6.23
C SER A 122 -8.04 -9.60 -7.17
N GLY A 123 -8.71 -10.71 -6.83
CA GLY A 123 -9.65 -11.40 -7.73
C GLY A 123 -8.95 -12.28 -8.78
N GLY A 124 -7.62 -12.33 -8.80
CA GLY A 124 -6.86 -13.29 -9.58
C GLY A 124 -6.90 -14.69 -8.97
N VAL A 125 -6.64 -15.70 -9.81
CA VAL A 125 -6.71 -17.13 -9.43
C VAL A 125 -5.87 -17.48 -8.20
N ASP A 126 -4.69 -16.88 -8.04
CA ASP A 126 -3.80 -17.16 -6.92
C ASP A 126 -4.39 -16.67 -5.59
N SER A 127 -4.88 -15.42 -5.57
CA SER A 127 -5.47 -14.84 -4.36
C SER A 127 -6.76 -15.56 -3.95
N LEU A 128 -7.57 -15.97 -4.93
CA LEU A 128 -8.79 -16.74 -4.70
C LEU A 128 -8.47 -18.15 -4.20
N SER A 129 -7.48 -18.81 -4.80
CA SER A 129 -7.04 -20.14 -4.38
C SER A 129 -6.46 -20.10 -2.97
N ALA A 130 -5.67 -19.08 -2.63
CA ALA A 130 -5.14 -18.90 -1.29
C ALA A 130 -6.25 -18.70 -0.23
N LEU A 131 -7.26 -17.89 -0.54
CA LEU A 131 -8.42 -17.68 0.34
C LEU A 131 -9.21 -18.99 0.52
N TYR A 132 -9.54 -19.67 -0.57
CA TYR A 132 -10.32 -20.91 -0.54
C TYR A 132 -9.57 -22.02 0.20
N TRP A 133 -8.28 -22.19 -0.08
CA TRP A 133 -7.41 -23.12 0.61
C TRP A 133 -7.41 -22.82 2.12
N ASN A 134 -7.16 -21.58 2.53
CA ASN A 134 -7.20 -21.19 3.95
C ASN A 134 -8.53 -21.54 4.62
N ALA A 135 -9.66 -21.22 3.98
CA ALA A 135 -11.00 -21.49 4.50
C ALA A 135 -11.30 -22.99 4.64
N SER A 136 -10.72 -23.83 3.77
CA SER A 136 -10.82 -25.30 3.86
C SER A 136 -10.01 -25.92 4.99
N GLN A 137 -8.90 -25.28 5.39
CA GLN A 137 -7.99 -25.80 6.41
C GLN A 137 -8.37 -25.34 7.82
N TYR A 138 -8.98 -24.17 7.95
CA TYR A 138 -9.26 -23.56 9.24
C TYR A 138 -10.76 -23.32 9.43
N GLN A 139 -11.27 -23.82 10.56
CA GLN A 139 -12.65 -23.59 10.97
C GLN A 139 -12.87 -22.16 11.45
N LYS A 140 -14.13 -21.76 11.53
CA LYS A 140 -14.54 -20.47 12.09
C LYS A 140 -14.02 -20.32 13.52
N GLY A 141 -13.46 -19.15 13.83
CA GLY A 141 -12.86 -18.85 15.13
C GLY A 141 -11.39 -19.26 15.29
N ASP A 142 -10.82 -20.04 14.36
CA ASP A 142 -9.37 -20.26 14.36
C ASP A 142 -8.66 -18.94 14.01
N PRO A 143 -7.67 -18.49 14.82
CA PRO A 143 -6.97 -17.22 14.56
C PRO A 143 -6.21 -17.20 13.22
N ARG A 144 -5.92 -18.35 12.63
CA ARG A 144 -5.25 -18.50 11.32
C ARG A 144 -6.23 -18.47 10.15
N ARG A 145 -7.53 -18.57 10.42
CA ARG A 145 -8.54 -18.38 9.39
C ARG A 145 -8.55 -16.91 8.99
N VAL A 146 -8.50 -16.68 7.69
CA VAL A 146 -8.63 -15.33 7.13
C VAL A 146 -10.02 -14.82 7.47
N SER A 147 -10.08 -13.66 8.11
CA SER A 147 -11.33 -12.97 8.40
C SER A 147 -11.42 -11.61 7.72
N VAL A 148 -10.34 -11.15 7.09
CA VAL A 148 -10.28 -9.87 6.38
C VAL A 148 -9.54 -10.03 5.06
N ALA A 149 -10.09 -9.46 4.01
CA ALA A 149 -9.47 -9.39 2.69
C ALA A 149 -9.35 -7.93 2.26
N PHE A 150 -8.17 -7.53 1.82
CA PHE A 150 -7.92 -6.20 1.26
C PHE A 150 -7.97 -6.24 -0.26
N PHE A 151 -8.90 -5.51 -0.86
CA PHE A 151 -8.95 -5.28 -2.30
C PHE A 151 -8.50 -3.85 -2.60
N VAL A 152 -7.47 -3.70 -3.42
CA VAL A 152 -6.76 -2.43 -3.60
C VAL A 152 -6.90 -1.93 -5.03
N HIS A 153 -7.59 -0.80 -5.19
CA HIS A 153 -7.65 -0.05 -6.44
C HIS A 153 -6.37 0.75 -6.66
N GLY A 154 -5.86 0.73 -7.89
CA GLY A 154 -4.68 1.52 -8.28
C GLY A 154 -3.33 0.80 -8.13
N LEU A 155 -3.35 -0.45 -7.64
CA LEU A 155 -2.25 -1.42 -7.77
C LEU A 155 -2.59 -2.54 -8.76
N ASP A 156 -3.72 -2.42 -9.47
CA ASP A 156 -4.17 -3.41 -10.44
C ASP A 156 -3.08 -3.66 -11.47
N VAL A 157 -2.73 -4.94 -11.59
CA VAL A 157 -1.61 -5.45 -12.37
C VAL A 157 -1.62 -4.87 -13.79
N GLY A 158 -0.64 -4.02 -14.08
CA GLY A 158 -0.24 -3.65 -15.42
C GLY A 158 -0.51 -2.21 -15.80
N ASP A 159 0.55 -1.42 -15.74
CA ASP A 159 0.77 -0.11 -16.37
C ASP A 159 0.05 1.10 -15.72
N PRO A 160 0.78 1.98 -15.00
CA PRO A 160 0.25 3.23 -14.45
C PRO A 160 -0.22 4.23 -15.53
N ASN A 161 0.01 3.93 -16.83
CA ASN A 161 -0.52 4.69 -17.95
C ASN A 161 -1.90 4.20 -18.42
N LYS A 162 -2.45 3.11 -17.85
CA LYS A 162 -3.81 2.69 -18.20
C LYS A 162 -4.84 3.66 -17.62
N PRO A 163 -5.93 3.93 -18.35
CA PRO A 163 -7.02 4.76 -17.85
C PRO A 163 -7.59 4.14 -16.57
N ASN A 164 -7.98 5.00 -15.64
CA ASN A 164 -8.63 4.57 -14.40
C ASN A 164 -9.95 3.84 -14.72
N ARG A 165 -10.00 2.52 -14.46
CA ARG A 165 -11.14 1.65 -14.76
C ARG A 165 -12.04 1.47 -13.54
N LEU A 166 -12.76 2.53 -13.18
CA LEU A 166 -13.71 2.51 -12.07
C LEU A 166 -14.86 1.51 -12.28
N ASP A 167 -15.16 1.17 -13.53
CA ASP A 167 -16.11 0.13 -13.91
C ASP A 167 -15.63 -1.27 -13.46
N VAL A 168 -14.36 -1.59 -13.72
CA VAL A 168 -13.74 -2.85 -13.29
C VAL A 168 -13.63 -2.92 -11.78
N TRP A 169 -13.25 -1.81 -11.14
CA TRP A 169 -13.24 -1.70 -9.69
C TRP A 169 -14.61 -1.99 -9.06
N SER A 170 -15.67 -1.38 -9.59
CA SER A 170 -17.04 -1.56 -9.10
C SER A 170 -17.52 -2.99 -9.28
N LEU A 171 -17.24 -3.60 -10.43
CA LEU A 171 -17.54 -5.01 -10.69
C LEU A 171 -16.75 -5.95 -9.76
N GLY A 172 -15.47 -5.63 -9.53
CA GLY A 172 -14.59 -6.35 -8.60
C GLY A 172 -15.15 -6.34 -7.18
N ILE A 173 -15.54 -5.17 -6.66
CA ILE A 173 -16.20 -5.05 -5.36
C ILE A 173 -17.46 -5.92 -5.33
N GLN A 174 -18.34 -5.82 -6.32
CA GLN A 174 -19.59 -6.57 -6.34
C GLN A 174 -19.33 -8.08 -6.28
N THR A 175 -18.42 -8.57 -7.12
CA THR A 175 -18.13 -9.99 -7.25
C THR A 175 -17.43 -10.54 -6.00
N LEU A 176 -16.40 -9.84 -5.52
CA LEU A 176 -15.64 -10.25 -4.34
C LEU A 176 -16.44 -10.12 -3.05
N SER A 177 -17.38 -9.17 -2.98
CA SER A 177 -18.26 -9.03 -1.81
C SER A 177 -19.14 -10.25 -1.63
N THR A 178 -19.74 -10.79 -2.71
CA THR A 178 -20.54 -12.02 -2.65
C THR A 178 -19.70 -13.19 -2.13
N LEU A 179 -18.50 -13.39 -2.69
CA LEU A 179 -17.59 -14.46 -2.25
C LEU A 179 -17.17 -14.29 -0.78
N CYS A 180 -16.81 -13.07 -0.38
CA CYS A 180 -16.38 -12.79 0.98
C CYS A 180 -17.52 -13.00 1.98
N GLN A 181 -18.77 -12.65 1.61
CA GLN A 181 -19.95 -12.94 2.42
C GLN A 181 -20.14 -14.45 2.62
N GLU A 182 -20.01 -15.26 1.57
CA GLU A 182 -20.11 -16.73 1.66
C GLU A 182 -19.05 -17.35 2.58
N LEU A 183 -17.84 -16.78 2.59
CA LEU A 183 -16.72 -17.27 3.41
C LEU A 183 -16.65 -16.62 4.81
N GLU A 184 -17.56 -15.69 5.10
CA GLU A 184 -17.58 -14.84 6.30
C GLU A 184 -16.29 -14.03 6.49
N VAL A 185 -15.81 -13.42 5.41
CA VAL A 185 -14.64 -12.56 5.36
C VAL A 185 -15.09 -11.11 5.16
N GLU A 186 -14.52 -10.19 5.91
CA GLU A 186 -14.73 -8.75 5.70
C GLU A 186 -13.89 -8.28 4.51
N LEU A 187 -14.54 -7.72 3.49
CA LEU A 187 -13.86 -7.12 2.34
C LEU A 187 -13.58 -5.63 2.62
N VAL A 188 -12.30 -5.29 2.79
CA VAL A 188 -11.84 -3.91 2.97
C VAL A 188 -11.36 -3.37 1.63
N THR A 189 -11.95 -2.24 1.22
CA THR A 189 -11.67 -1.64 -0.08
C THR A 189 -10.74 -0.44 0.08
N ILE A 190 -9.56 -0.52 -0.52
CA ILE A 190 -8.55 0.55 -0.45
C ILE A 190 -8.43 1.20 -1.82
N LYS A 191 -8.54 2.53 -1.86
CA LYS A 191 -8.21 3.32 -3.05
C LYS A 191 -6.84 3.95 -2.87
N VAL A 192 -5.96 3.75 -3.85
CA VAL A 192 -4.66 4.40 -3.91
C VAL A 192 -4.58 5.18 -5.23
N PRO A 193 -4.79 6.49 -5.22
CA PRO A 193 -4.47 7.33 -6.37
C PRO A 193 -2.96 7.54 -6.39
N LEU A 194 -2.22 6.54 -6.85
CA LEU A 194 -0.82 6.70 -7.20
C LEU A 194 -0.74 7.43 -8.54
N GLU A 195 -1.03 8.73 -8.55
CA GLU A 195 -0.62 9.64 -9.62
C GLU A 195 0.82 10.15 -9.39
N ILE A 196 1.70 9.34 -8.77
CA ILE A 196 3.13 9.62 -8.92
C ILE A 196 3.45 9.23 -10.37
N ARG A 197 3.29 10.18 -11.30
CA ARG A 197 3.54 9.97 -12.72
C ARG A 197 4.95 9.42 -12.88
N VAL A 198 5.04 8.12 -13.09
CA VAL A 198 6.24 7.45 -13.55
C VAL A 198 6.41 7.93 -14.99
N GLY A 199 7.51 8.62 -15.29
CA GLY A 199 7.78 9.07 -16.65
C GLY A 199 7.69 7.89 -17.63
N LYS A 200 7.18 8.14 -18.84
CA LYS A 200 7.06 7.10 -19.89
C LYS A 200 8.37 6.32 -19.98
N LEU A 201 8.27 4.99 -19.97
CA LEU A 201 9.32 4.11 -20.45
C LEU A 201 9.60 4.51 -21.90
N THR A 202 10.66 5.28 -22.15
CA THR A 202 11.35 5.15 -23.44
C THR A 202 11.95 3.75 -23.41
N SER A 203 11.25 2.83 -24.05
CA SER A 203 11.76 1.54 -24.49
C SER A 203 13.13 1.76 -25.13
N TYR A 204 14.16 1.15 -24.54
CA TYR A 204 15.44 0.88 -25.21
C TYR A 204 15.39 -0.53 -25.78
#